data_AF-A0A969C5W0-F1
#
_entry.id   AF-A0A969C5W0-F1
#
_cell.length_a   1.000
_cell.length_b   1.000
_cell.length_c   1.000
_cell.angle_alpha   90.00
_cell.angle_beta   90.00
_cell.angle_gamma   90.00
#
_symmetry.space_group_name_H-M   'P 1'
#
loop_
_entity.id
_entity.type
_entity.pdbx_description
1 polymer ?
#
loop_
_entity_poly.entity_id
_entity_poly.type
_entity_poly.pdbx_seq_one_letter_code
_entity_poly.pdbx_strand_id
1 'polypeptide(L)'
;MFVTTLNEGVQRAIAGEPGEIQDHTEASYAARFTEADYWLDWDQPGRRLHQQCFALTLSGEHGMGPRARIAGGAYRIRQVTPFPTGESGYPPGSLIGQDTEGMTVACADGAVRVLVTPLADNGT
;
A
#
# COMPACT_ATOMS: atom_id res chain seq x y z
N MET A 1 -22.97 5.39 -8.45
CA MET A 1 -22.60 3.95 -8.58
C MET A 1 -22.91 3.16 -7.31
N PHE A 2 -22.49 3.59 -6.11
CA PHE A 2 -22.85 2.85 -4.86
C PHE A 2 -24.35 2.84 -4.52
N VAL A 3 -25.04 3.97 -4.69
CA VAL A 3 -26.47 4.09 -4.34
C VAL A 3 -27.36 3.27 -5.28
N THR A 4 -26.97 3.11 -6.55
CA THR A 4 -27.74 2.35 -7.55
C THR A 4 -27.73 0.86 -7.23
N THR A 5 -26.55 0.29 -6.94
CA THR A 5 -26.42 -1.13 -6.57
C THR A 5 -27.14 -1.47 -5.26
N LEU A 6 -27.05 -0.59 -4.26
CA LEU A 6 -27.78 -0.78 -3.00
C LEU A 6 -29.30 -0.75 -3.23
N ASN A 7 -29.79 0.25 -3.98
CA ASN A 7 -31.22 0.37 -4.27
C ASN A 7 -31.73 -0.86 -5.04
N GLU A 8 -31.00 -1.30 -6.06
CA GLU A 8 -31.34 -2.52 -6.83
C GLU A 8 -31.40 -3.75 -5.91
N GLY A 9 -30.38 -3.95 -5.07
CA GLY A 9 -30.37 -5.06 -4.11
C GLY A 9 -31.54 -5.02 -3.13
N VAL A 10 -31.88 -3.83 -2.63
CA VAL A 10 -33.04 -3.63 -1.73
C VAL A 10 -34.34 -3.97 -2.44
N GLN A 11 -34.54 -3.54 -3.69
CA GLN A 11 -35.76 -3.87 -4.44
C GLN A 11 -35.91 -5.38 -4.65
N ARG A 12 -34.83 -6.07 -5.01
CA ARG A 12 -34.81 -7.54 -5.19
C ARG A 12 -35.11 -8.28 -3.90
N ALA A 13 -34.55 -7.81 -2.78
CA ALA A 13 -34.83 -8.36 -1.45
C ALA A 13 -36.30 -8.17 -1.04
N ILE A 14 -36.89 -7.00 -1.30
CA ILE A 14 -38.32 -6.73 -1.07
C ILE A 14 -39.20 -7.65 -1.92
N ALA A 15 -38.79 -7.91 -3.16
CA ALA A 15 -39.48 -8.83 -4.06
C ALA A 15 -39.32 -10.32 -3.66
N GLY A 16 -38.52 -10.64 -2.64
CA GLY A 16 -38.29 -12.00 -2.17
C GLY A 16 -37.37 -12.83 -3.07
N GLU A 17 -36.55 -12.17 -3.91
CA GLU A 17 -35.58 -12.89 -4.74
C GLU A 17 -34.52 -13.59 -3.88
N PRO A 18 -34.16 -14.84 -4.18
CA PRO A 18 -33.14 -15.56 -3.43
C PRO A 18 -31.75 -14.95 -3.67
N GLY A 19 -30.93 -14.95 -2.61
CA GLY A 19 -29.52 -14.60 -2.70
C GLY A 19 -28.67 -15.75 -3.26
N GLU A 20 -27.40 -15.45 -3.52
CA GLU A 20 -26.40 -16.43 -3.92
C GLU A 20 -25.68 -17.00 -2.68
N ILE A 21 -25.58 -18.32 -2.58
CA ILE A 21 -24.84 -18.99 -1.51
C ILE A 21 -23.35 -18.79 -1.78
N GLN A 22 -22.59 -18.33 -0.78
CA GLN A 22 -21.15 -18.13 -0.92
C GLN A 22 -20.42 -19.46 -1.10
N ASP A 23 -19.54 -19.55 -2.11
CA ASP A 23 -18.61 -20.66 -2.24
C ASP A 23 -17.45 -20.47 -1.26
N HIS A 24 -17.41 -21.31 -0.22
CA HIS A 24 -16.38 -21.26 0.81
C HIS A 24 -14.99 -21.69 0.31
N THR A 25 -14.89 -22.34 -0.85
CA THR A 25 -13.59 -22.72 -1.44
C THR A 25 -12.87 -21.52 -2.08
N GLU A 26 -13.63 -20.47 -2.44
CA GLU A 26 -13.09 -19.21 -2.98
C GLU A 26 -13.00 -18.10 -1.91
N ALA A 27 -13.51 -18.36 -0.71
CA ALA A 27 -13.53 -17.38 0.36
C ALA A 27 -12.12 -17.12 0.93
N SER A 28 -11.83 -15.85 1.21
CA SER A 28 -10.62 -15.43 1.93
C SER A 28 -10.96 -14.38 2.98
N TYR A 29 -10.04 -14.18 3.93
CA TYR A 29 -10.22 -13.22 5.00
C TYR A 29 -9.31 -12.00 4.79
N ALA A 30 -9.93 -10.82 4.67
CA ALA A 30 -9.22 -9.54 4.67
C ALA A 30 -9.01 -9.08 6.12
N ALA A 31 -7.89 -9.49 6.72
CA ALA A 31 -7.54 -9.11 8.08
C ALA A 31 -7.31 -7.60 8.20
N ARG A 32 -7.52 -7.07 9.41
CA ARG A 32 -7.16 -5.69 9.75
C ARG A 32 -5.65 -5.52 9.64
N PHE A 33 -5.21 -4.35 9.16
CA PHE A 33 -3.80 -3.98 9.17
C PHE A 33 -3.26 -3.92 10.60
N THR A 34 -2.06 -4.44 10.78
CA THR A 34 -1.25 -4.37 11.99
C THR A 34 -0.27 -3.20 11.92
N GLU A 35 0.37 -2.82 13.03
CA GLU A 35 1.40 -1.78 13.02
C GLU A 35 2.58 -2.14 12.09
N ALA A 36 2.93 -3.43 12.01
CA ALA A 36 4.01 -3.90 11.15
C ALA A 36 3.68 -3.70 9.67
N ASP A 37 2.42 -3.86 9.27
CA ASP A 37 1.99 -3.67 7.88
C ASP A 37 2.19 -2.24 7.39
N TYR A 38 2.27 -1.25 8.28
CA TYR A 38 2.54 0.14 7.88
C TYR A 38 3.99 0.39 7.48
N TRP A 39 4.92 -0.50 7.80
CA TRP A 39 6.33 -0.36 7.44
C TRP A 39 6.62 -1.10 6.13
N LEU A 40 7.04 -0.35 5.12
CA LEU A 40 7.48 -0.93 3.86
C LEU A 40 8.79 -1.69 4.05
N ASP A 41 8.83 -2.90 3.49
CA ASP A 41 9.99 -3.76 3.46
C ASP A 41 10.62 -3.73 2.06
N TRP A 42 11.84 -3.20 1.97
CA TRP A 42 12.53 -3.01 0.69
C TRP A 42 12.96 -4.32 0.03
N ASP A 43 12.99 -5.43 0.77
CA ASP A 43 13.20 -6.77 0.23
C ASP A 43 11.98 -7.29 -0.55
N GLN A 44 10.91 -6.50 -0.66
CA GLN A 44 9.79 -6.80 -1.55
C GLN A 44 9.97 -6.21 -2.95
N PRO A 45 9.39 -6.85 -3.98
CA PRO A 45 9.33 -6.30 -5.33
C PRO A 45 8.60 -4.94 -5.38
N GLY A 46 9.01 -4.06 -6.29
CA GLY A 46 8.46 -2.71 -6.41
C GLY A 46 6.95 -2.68 -6.59
N ARG A 47 6.39 -3.66 -7.32
CA ARG A 47 4.93 -3.82 -7.48
C ARG A 47 4.22 -4.07 -6.15
N ARG A 48 4.79 -4.88 -5.26
CA ARG A 48 4.22 -5.16 -3.94
C ARG A 48 4.26 -3.94 -3.05
N LEU A 49 5.39 -3.21 -3.05
CA LEU A 49 5.54 -1.93 -2.35
C LEU A 49 4.50 -0.91 -2.82
N HIS A 50 4.26 -0.82 -4.13
CA HIS A 50 3.22 0.04 -4.70
C HIS A 50 1.82 -0.34 -4.21
N GLN A 51 1.48 -1.63 -4.26
CA GLN A 51 0.17 -2.13 -3.81
C GLN A 51 -0.06 -1.88 -2.32
N GLN A 52 0.96 -2.16 -1.48
CA GLN A 52 0.92 -1.90 -0.05
C GLN A 52 0.75 -0.40 0.23
N CYS A 53 1.53 0.46 -0.41
CA CYS A 53 1.40 1.91 -0.28
C CYS A 53 0.01 2.41 -0.67
N PHE A 54 -0.54 1.91 -1.79
CA PHE A 54 -1.87 2.29 -2.27
C PHE A 54 -2.97 1.87 -1.30
N ALA A 55 -2.95 0.62 -0.84
CA ALA A 55 -3.93 0.08 0.11
C ALA A 55 -3.93 0.88 1.42
N LEU A 56 -2.75 1.15 1.99
CA LEU A 56 -2.62 1.88 3.26
C LEU A 56 -2.92 3.38 3.13
N THR A 57 -2.81 3.95 1.93
CA THR A 57 -3.20 5.35 1.68
C THR A 57 -4.73 5.50 1.63
N LEU A 58 -5.44 4.52 1.06
CA LEU A 58 -6.90 4.53 0.98
C LEU A 58 -7.57 4.12 2.30
N SER A 59 -7.00 3.13 2.98
CA SER A 59 -7.60 2.49 4.16
C SER A 59 -6.99 2.93 5.48
N GLY A 60 -6.12 3.95 5.47
CA GLY A 60 -5.36 4.38 6.64
C GLY A 60 -6.24 4.76 7.82
N GLU A 61 -6.46 3.82 8.74
CA GLU A 61 -7.05 4.09 10.03
C GLU A 61 -6.17 5.10 10.81
N HIS A 62 -6.79 6.04 11.52
CA HIS A 62 -6.12 6.98 12.44
C HIS A 62 -5.03 7.89 11.82
N GLY A 63 -5.03 8.12 10.50
CA GLY A 63 -4.01 8.97 9.84
C GLY A 63 -2.61 8.32 9.78
N MET A 64 -2.53 7.04 10.09
CA MET A 64 -1.33 6.23 9.98
C MET A 64 -1.22 5.80 8.50
N GLY A 65 -0.49 6.57 7.70
CA GLY A 65 -0.14 6.18 6.32
C GLY A 65 1.07 5.24 6.27
N PRO A 66 1.43 4.71 5.10
CA PRO A 66 2.62 3.86 4.92
C PRO A 66 3.90 4.61 5.31
N ARG A 67 4.89 3.88 5.81
CA ARG A 67 6.14 4.40 6.36
C ARG A 67 7.31 3.58 5.87
N ALA A 68 8.49 4.18 5.86
CA ALA A 68 9.71 3.43 5.61
C ALA A 68 10.92 4.09 6.28
N ARG A 69 11.98 3.30 6.42
CA ARG A 69 13.31 3.80 6.79
C ARG A 69 14.16 3.92 5.53
N ILE A 70 14.72 5.10 5.29
CA ILE A 70 15.57 5.39 4.12
C ILE A 70 16.79 6.16 4.62
N ALA A 71 18.00 5.68 4.32
CA ALA A 71 19.25 6.31 4.74
C ALA A 71 19.30 6.68 6.24
N GLY A 72 18.72 5.84 7.11
CA GLY A 72 18.65 6.06 8.56
C GLY A 72 17.51 6.96 9.04
N GLY A 73 16.83 7.70 8.15
CA GLY A 73 15.66 8.52 8.47
C GLY A 73 14.35 7.75 8.42
N ALA A 74 13.37 8.15 9.24
CA ALA A 74 12.00 7.63 9.20
C ALA A 74 11.09 8.58 8.43
N TYR A 75 10.33 8.03 7.49
CA TYR A 75 9.49 8.81 6.58
C TYR A 75 8.08 8.23 6.51
N ARG A 76 7.11 9.12 6.31
CA ARG A 76 5.80 8.75 5.78
C ARG A 76 5.87 8.77 4.25
N ILE A 77 5.43 7.67 3.65
CA ILE A 77 5.39 7.48 2.21
C ILE A 77 4.02 7.95 1.71
N ARG A 78 4.00 8.73 0.63
CA ARG A 78 2.78 9.25 0.01
C ARG A 78 2.48 8.55 -1.30
N GLN A 79 3.54 8.12 -1.98
CA GLN A 79 3.46 7.42 -3.25
C GLN A 79 4.71 6.57 -3.44
N VAL A 80 4.52 5.41 -4.07
CA VAL A 80 5.57 4.54 -4.59
C VAL A 80 5.30 4.35 -6.08
N THR A 81 6.29 4.65 -6.92
CA THR A 81 6.24 4.41 -8.36
C THR A 81 7.36 3.44 -8.72
N PRO A 82 7.05 2.19 -9.10
CA PRO A 82 8.08 1.23 -9.53
C PRO A 82 8.72 1.65 -10.85
N PHE A 83 10.03 1.45 -10.96
CA PHE A 83 10.71 1.41 -12.25
C PHE A 83 10.50 0.03 -12.91
N PRO A 84 10.75 -0.11 -14.22
CA PRO A 84 10.80 -1.43 -14.85
C PRO A 84 11.75 -2.37 -14.11
N THR A 85 11.36 -3.64 -13.98
CA THR A 85 12.16 -4.66 -13.32
C THR A 85 13.54 -4.79 -13.96
N GLY A 86 14.57 -4.85 -13.13
CA GLY A 86 15.96 -4.96 -13.54
C GLY A 86 16.89 -4.89 -12.33
N GLU A 87 18.17 -5.18 -12.51
CA GLU A 87 19.12 -5.00 -11.42
C GLU A 87 19.36 -3.51 -11.17
N SER A 88 19.15 -3.05 -9.94
CA SER A 88 19.56 -1.69 -9.55
C SER A 88 21.08 -1.58 -9.37
N GLY A 89 21.76 -2.71 -9.10
CA GLY A 89 23.16 -2.74 -8.69
C GLY A 89 23.39 -2.32 -7.23
N TYR A 90 22.33 -2.06 -6.47
CA TYR A 90 22.41 -1.65 -5.06
C TYR A 90 21.61 -2.61 -4.16
N PRO A 91 22.04 -2.85 -2.91
CA PRO A 91 21.27 -3.62 -1.94
C PRO A 91 19.88 -3.00 -1.70
N PRO A 92 18.82 -3.80 -1.49
CA PRO A 92 17.50 -3.29 -1.10
C PRO A 92 17.56 -2.29 0.07
N GLY A 93 16.78 -1.22 -0.04
CA GLY A 93 16.76 -0.11 0.94
C GLY A 93 17.85 0.95 0.72
N SER A 94 18.76 0.75 -0.23
CA SER A 94 19.77 1.76 -0.58
C SER A 94 19.12 2.98 -1.25
N LEU A 95 19.48 4.18 -0.80
CA LEU A 95 19.14 5.43 -1.47
C LEU A 95 20.07 5.61 -2.67
N ILE A 96 19.54 5.48 -3.87
CA ILE A 96 20.29 5.60 -5.14
C ILE A 96 20.42 7.07 -5.55
N GLY A 97 19.39 7.87 -5.30
CA GLY A 97 19.38 9.28 -5.66
C GLY A 97 18.19 10.03 -5.09
N GLN A 98 18.27 11.35 -5.10
CA GLN A 98 17.21 12.23 -4.64
C GLN A 98 17.18 13.49 -5.52
N ASP A 99 15.99 13.89 -5.93
CA ASP A 99 15.74 15.10 -6.72
C ASP A 99 14.39 15.72 -6.30
N THR A 100 13.89 16.67 -7.09
CA THR A 100 12.63 17.37 -6.83
C THR A 100 11.38 16.48 -6.97
N GLU A 101 11.48 15.34 -7.64
CA GLU A 101 10.37 14.39 -7.82
C GLU A 101 10.31 13.35 -6.70
N GLY A 102 11.37 13.22 -5.92
CA GLY A 102 11.41 12.37 -4.72
C GLY A 102 12.72 11.60 -4.57
N MET A 103 12.70 10.54 -3.77
CA MET A 103 13.85 9.66 -3.54
C MET A 103 13.75 8.39 -4.37
N THR A 104 14.85 7.94 -4.95
CA THR A 104 14.96 6.65 -5.63
C THR A 104 15.61 5.65 -4.68
N VAL A 105 14.91 4.57 -4.36
CA VAL A 105 15.33 3.55 -3.40
C VAL A 105 15.38 2.19 -4.09
N ALA A 106 16.46 1.45 -3.89
CA ALA A 106 16.59 0.08 -4.37
C ALA A 106 15.60 -0.86 -3.67
N CYS A 107 15.03 -1.81 -4.40
CA CYS A 107 14.19 -2.88 -3.89
C CYS A 107 14.60 -4.23 -4.51
N ALA A 108 13.93 -5.32 -4.12
CA ALA A 108 14.34 -6.67 -4.50
C ALA A 108 14.45 -6.93 -6.02
N ASP A 109 13.67 -6.22 -6.84
CA ASP A 109 13.63 -6.41 -8.30
C ASP A 109 13.94 -5.12 -9.07
N GLY A 110 14.70 -4.20 -8.46
CA GLY A 110 15.18 -2.98 -9.09
C GLY A 110 15.12 -1.79 -8.15
N ALA A 111 14.33 -0.79 -8.52
CA ALA A 111 14.19 0.42 -7.72
C ALA A 111 12.76 0.97 -7.81
N VAL A 112 12.43 1.80 -6.83
CA VAL A 112 11.19 2.57 -6.79
C VAL A 112 11.49 4.04 -6.57
N ARG A 113 10.68 4.92 -7.15
CA ARG A 113 10.60 6.34 -6.77
C ARG A 113 9.59 6.48 -5.65
N VAL A 114 9.95 7.18 -4.58
CA VAL A 114 9.08 7.46 -3.45
C VAL A 114 8.93 8.95 -3.19
N LEU A 115 7.68 9.39 -2.99
CA LEU A 115 7.38 10.71 -2.47
C LEU A 115 7.21 10.59 -0.96
N VAL A 116 8.00 11.37 -0.21
CA VAL A 116 8.10 11.22 1.24
C VAL A 116 7.89 12.54 1.98
N THR A 117 7.41 12.43 3.22
CA THR A 117 7.48 13.50 4.21
C THR A 117 8.15 12.96 5.46
N PRO A 118 9.05 13.69 6.13
CA PRO A 118 9.64 13.26 7.39
C PRO A 118 8.56 12.83 8.37
N LEU A 119 8.76 11.71 9.05
CA LEU A 119 7.90 11.32 10.16
C LEU A 119 8.30 12.20 11.34
N ALA A 120 7.37 13.01 11.87
CA ALA A 120 7.65 13.82 13.05
C ALA A 120 8.07 12.89 14.20
N ASP A 121 9.12 13.28 14.90
CA ASP A 121 9.54 12.62 16.14
C ASP A 121 8.44 12.94 17.17
N ASN A 122 7.49 12.02 17.34
CA ASN A 122 6.56 12.09 18.44
C ASN A 122 7.35 11.65 19.67
N GLY A 123 8.05 12.61 20.28
CA GLY A 123 8.84 12.41 21.49
C GLY A 123 8.08 11.54 22.49
N THR A 124 8.76 10.50 22.96
CA THR A 124 8.35 9.62 24.07
C THR A 124 7.78 10.37 25.25
#